data_AF-A0A2G2WIY0-F1
#
_entry.id   AF-A0A2G2WIY0-F1
#
_cell.length_a   1.000
_cell.length_b   1.000
_cell.length_c   1.000
_cell.angle_alpha   90.00
_cell.angle_beta   90.00
_cell.angle_gamma   90.00
#
_symmetry.space_group_name_H-M   'P 1'
#
loop_
_entity.id
_entity.type
_entity.pdbx_description
1 polymer ?
#
loop_
_entity_poly.entity_id
_entity_poly.type
_entity_poly.pdbx_seq_one_letter_code
_entity_poly.pdbx_strand_id
1 'polypeptide(L)'
;MLPAAAKHLTPVVLELDGKSPVVMDSNINFKLDTMKHELKKFYGKDPLNSGDLSRIVNANHFRGLSNLLNDTKVIDKVVHGGQRDENNLKIAPTILLNVPHDSLIMKEKIFGPLLPIITVRHALPVKIDLSLYNLFLDNKRFADNDSHTFINSNNNMPSVIS
;
A
#
# COMPACT_ATOMS: atom_id res chain seq x y z
N MET A 1 22.66 -1.28 -15.61
CA MET A 1 23.16 0.01 -15.11
C MET A 1 24.29 -0.15 -14.08
N LEU A 2 24.06 -0.79 -12.93
CA LEU A 2 25.12 -1.04 -11.92
C LEU A 2 26.38 -1.75 -12.44
N PRO A 3 26.28 -2.85 -13.22
CA PRO A 3 27.48 -3.52 -13.74
C PRO A 3 28.29 -2.66 -14.74
N ALA A 4 27.64 -1.68 -15.37
CA ALA A 4 28.29 -0.74 -16.29
C ALA A 4 28.94 0.43 -15.55
N ALA A 5 28.28 0.97 -14.51
CA ALA A 5 28.84 2.02 -13.66
C ALA A 5 30.05 1.54 -12.84
N ALA A 6 30.02 0.28 -12.37
CA ALA A 6 31.12 -0.34 -11.64
C ALA A 6 32.42 -0.42 -12.47
N LYS A 7 32.31 -0.61 -13.79
CA LYS A 7 33.47 -0.64 -14.71
C LYS A 7 34.21 0.69 -14.81
N HIS A 8 33.53 1.80 -14.54
CA HIS A 8 34.07 3.16 -14.73
C HIS A 8 34.11 3.96 -13.42
N LEU A 9 34.00 3.29 -12.27
CA LEU A 9 33.98 3.91 -10.93
C LEU A 9 33.03 5.10 -10.86
N THR A 10 31.93 5.04 -11.63
CA THR A 10 30.99 6.15 -11.70
C THR A 10 30.11 6.09 -10.45
N PRO A 11 30.09 7.13 -9.62
CA PRO A 11 29.19 7.15 -8.47
C PRO A 11 27.75 7.08 -8.98
N VAL A 12 26.98 6.13 -8.42
CA VAL A 12 25.56 5.96 -8.74
C VAL A 12 24.74 6.20 -7.49
N VAL A 13 23.73 7.06 -7.61
CA VAL A 13 22.64 7.16 -6.64
C VAL A 13 21.51 6.28 -7.16
N LEU A 14 21.06 5.34 -6.34
CA LEU A 14 20.00 4.38 -6.67
C LEU A 14 18.81 4.62 -5.74
N GLU A 15 17.76 5.23 -6.27
CA GLU A 15 16.46 5.24 -5.62
C GLU A 15 15.77 3.90 -5.90
N LEU A 16 15.85 2.98 -4.95
CA LEU A 16 15.11 1.74 -5.00
C LEU A 16 13.82 1.95 -4.22
N ASP A 17 12.69 2.06 -4.91
CA ASP A 17 11.40 2.23 -4.22
C ASP A 17 11.14 1.08 -3.23
N GLY A 18 10.29 1.29 -2.23
CA GLY A 18 9.80 0.24 -1.33
C GLY A 18 8.31 0.00 -1.55
N LYS A 19 7.74 -0.98 -0.85
CA LYS A 19 6.30 -0.91 -0.55
C LYS A 19 6.12 0.15 0.52
N SER A 20 5.24 1.12 0.27
CA SER A 20 4.90 2.17 1.23
C SER A 20 3.52 1.88 1.84
N PRO A 21 3.42 1.10 2.93
CA PRO A 21 2.16 0.85 3.59
C PRO A 21 1.73 2.06 4.38
N VAL A 22 0.42 2.12 4.58
CA VAL A 22 -0.22 3.05 5.48
C VAL A 22 -0.77 2.21 6.64
N VAL A 23 -0.30 2.50 7.85
CA VAL A 23 -0.78 1.85 9.07
C VAL A 23 -1.84 2.75 9.71
N MET A 24 -3.03 2.20 9.93
CA MET A 24 -4.09 2.90 10.66
C MET A 24 -4.26 2.26 12.04
N ASP A 25 -4.24 3.09 13.07
CA ASP A 25 -4.49 2.64 14.44
C ASP A 25 -5.95 2.23 14.64
N SER A 26 -6.21 1.32 15.58
CA SER A 26 -7.56 0.90 15.97
C SER A 26 -8.50 2.03 16.38
N ASN A 27 -7.96 3.17 16.83
CA ASN A 27 -8.73 4.36 17.19
C ASN A 27 -9.23 5.16 15.97
N ILE A 28 -8.76 4.83 14.76
CA ILE A 28 -9.26 5.42 13.52
C ILE A 28 -10.48 4.62 13.06
N ASN A 29 -11.60 5.33 12.87
CA ASN A 29 -12.82 4.74 12.31
C ASN A 29 -12.67 4.51 10.80
N PHE A 30 -11.97 3.44 10.44
CA PHE A 30 -11.80 3.02 9.06
C PHE A 30 -13.13 2.50 8.48
N LYS A 31 -13.61 3.13 7.41
CA LYS A 31 -14.83 2.71 6.70
C LYS A 31 -14.52 2.43 5.24
N LEU A 32 -14.50 1.14 4.90
CA LEU A 32 -14.31 0.68 3.53
C LEU A 32 -15.31 1.30 2.54
N ASP A 33 -16.56 1.46 2.95
CA ASP A 33 -17.60 2.02 2.08
C ASP A 33 -17.36 3.50 1.76
N THR A 34 -16.75 4.26 2.68
CA THR A 34 -16.31 5.63 2.40
C THR A 34 -15.25 5.65 1.31
N MET A 35 -14.27 4.74 1.36
CA MET A 35 -13.25 4.64 0.30
C MET A 35 -13.86 4.30 -1.06
N LYS A 36 -14.76 3.31 -1.10
CA LYS A 36 -15.48 2.94 -2.32
C LYS A 36 -16.29 4.12 -2.87
N HIS A 37 -16.91 4.89 -1.98
CA HIS A 37 -17.67 6.08 -2.35
C HIS A 37 -16.77 7.16 -2.97
N GLU A 38 -15.62 7.45 -2.35
CA GLU A 38 -14.67 8.43 -2.90
C GLU A 38 -14.11 7.97 -4.25
N LEU A 39 -13.71 6.70 -4.40
CA LEU A 39 -13.28 6.16 -5.70
C LEU A 39 -14.35 6.34 -6.78
N LYS A 40 -15.62 6.10 -6.45
CA LYS A 40 -16.73 6.32 -7.38
C LYS A 40 -16.97 7.80 -7.68
N LYS A 41 -16.71 8.70 -6.74
CA LYS A 41 -16.81 10.15 -6.95
C LYS A 41 -15.71 10.65 -7.89
N PHE A 42 -14.48 10.14 -7.75
CA PHE A 42 -13.35 10.49 -8.60
C PHE A 42 -13.45 9.85 -10.00
N TYR A 43 -13.74 8.56 -10.09
CA TYR A 43 -13.67 7.82 -11.35
C TYR A 43 -15.04 7.50 -11.97
N GLY A 44 -16.14 7.90 -11.33
CA GLY A 44 -17.48 7.60 -11.79
C GLY A 44 -17.88 6.13 -11.57
N LYS A 45 -19.00 5.75 -12.19
CA LYS A 45 -19.53 4.36 -12.13
C LYS A 45 -18.73 3.40 -12.99
N ASP A 46 -18.12 3.90 -14.05
CA ASP A 46 -17.32 3.14 -15.00
C ASP A 46 -15.91 3.72 -15.06
N PRO A 47 -15.00 3.27 -14.17
CA PRO A 47 -13.67 3.86 -14.03
C PRO A 47 -12.81 3.71 -15.29
N LEU A 48 -13.01 2.66 -16.10
CA LEU A 48 -12.20 2.43 -17.31
C LEU A 48 -12.41 3.54 -18.37
N ASN A 49 -13.61 4.12 -18.39
CA ASN A 49 -13.97 5.23 -19.27
C ASN A 49 -13.82 6.61 -18.60
N SER A 50 -13.33 6.67 -17.36
CA SER A 50 -13.04 7.96 -16.70
C SER A 50 -11.87 8.67 -17.39
N GLY A 51 -12.01 9.98 -17.56
CA GLY A 51 -10.94 10.86 -18.02
C GLY A 51 -9.80 11.02 -17.01
N ASP A 52 -10.09 10.76 -15.73
CA ASP A 52 -9.11 10.85 -14.64
C ASP A 52 -8.32 9.54 -14.44
N LEU A 53 -8.74 8.45 -15.10
CA LEU A 53 -8.01 7.18 -15.04
C LEU A 53 -6.88 7.14 -16.09
N SER A 54 -5.66 7.17 -15.58
CA SER A 54 -4.45 7.00 -16.38
C SER A 54 -4.21 5.55 -16.83
N ARG A 55 -3.45 5.42 -17.92
CA ARG A 55 -3.04 4.13 -18.49
C ARG A 55 -1.83 3.55 -17.74
N ILE A 56 -1.77 2.22 -17.61
CA ILE A 56 -0.57 1.50 -17.16
C ILE A 56 0.53 1.63 -18.21
N VAL A 57 1.75 1.91 -17.79
CA VAL A 57 2.88 2.30 -18.67
C VAL A 57 3.06 1.42 -19.91
N ASN A 58 2.92 0.10 -19.80
CA ASN A 58 3.02 -0.84 -20.92
C ASN A 58 2.28 -2.16 -20.66
N ALA A 59 2.18 -2.98 -21.71
CA ALA A 59 1.51 -4.30 -21.67
C ALA A 59 2.17 -5.30 -20.71
N ASN A 60 3.49 -5.27 -20.55
CA ASN A 60 4.17 -6.18 -19.63
C ASN A 60 3.81 -5.88 -18.17
N HIS A 61 3.79 -4.60 -17.78
CA HIS A 61 3.38 -4.18 -16.45
C HIS A 61 1.89 -4.44 -16.23
N PHE A 62 1.05 -4.13 -17.22
CA PHE A 62 -0.37 -4.46 -17.18
C PHE A 62 -0.62 -5.96 -16.94
N ARG A 63 0.10 -6.83 -17.65
CA ARG A 63 0.02 -8.29 -17.48
C ARG A 63 0.51 -8.72 -16.10
N GLY A 64 1.59 -8.13 -15.59
CA GLY A 64 2.06 -8.37 -14.22
C GLY A 64 0.96 -8.08 -13.19
N LEU A 65 0.36 -6.89 -13.25
CA LEU A 65 -0.76 -6.51 -12.38
C LEU A 65 -1.98 -7.43 -12.55
N SER A 66 -2.29 -7.82 -13.78
CA SER A 66 -3.40 -8.73 -14.06
C SER A 66 -3.15 -10.13 -13.49
N ASN A 67 -1.90 -10.61 -13.52
CA ASN A 67 -1.51 -11.88 -12.91
C ASN A 67 -1.65 -11.84 -11.38
N LEU A 68 -1.27 -10.71 -10.74
CA LEU A 68 -1.49 -10.53 -9.29
C LEU A 68 -2.98 -10.64 -8.92
N LEU A 69 -3.87 -10.08 -9.75
CA LEU A 69 -5.33 -10.18 -9.54
C LEU A 69 -5.91 -11.55 -9.87
N ASN A 70 -5.28 -12.31 -10.75
CA ASN A 70 -5.71 -13.66 -11.14
C ASN A 70 -5.10 -14.77 -10.25
N ASP A 71 -4.22 -14.43 -9.31
CA ASP A 71 -3.71 -15.37 -8.33
C ASP A 71 -4.88 -15.98 -7.55
N THR A 72 -4.93 -17.31 -7.51
CA THR A 72 -5.96 -18.10 -6.81
C THR A 72 -6.12 -17.73 -5.33
N LYS A 73 -5.08 -17.21 -4.68
CA LYS A 73 -5.11 -16.74 -3.29
C LYS A 73 -5.70 -15.33 -3.12
N VAL A 74 -5.85 -14.59 -4.22
CA VAL A 74 -6.10 -13.15 -4.25
C VAL A 74 -7.42 -12.82 -4.95
N ILE A 75 -7.83 -13.60 -5.95
CA ILE A 75 -8.98 -13.30 -6.80
C ILE A 75 -10.28 -13.12 -6.00
N ASP A 76 -10.47 -13.88 -4.93
CA ASP A 76 -11.63 -13.81 -4.03
C ASP A 76 -11.53 -12.69 -2.97
N LYS A 77 -10.41 -11.96 -2.94
CA LYS A 77 -10.15 -10.87 -1.99
C LYS A 77 -10.50 -9.50 -2.55
N VAL A 78 -10.80 -9.40 -3.84
CA VAL A 78 -11.21 -8.15 -4.49
C VAL A 78 -12.59 -7.75 -3.97
N VAL A 79 -12.68 -6.61 -3.28
CA VAL A 79 -13.94 -6.08 -2.72
C VAL A 79 -14.46 -4.84 -3.45
N HIS A 80 -13.66 -4.27 -4.34
CA HIS A 80 -14.00 -3.15 -5.22
C HIS A 80 -13.03 -3.11 -6.39
N GLY A 81 -13.49 -2.67 -7.57
CA GLY A 81 -12.65 -2.56 -8.76
C GLY A 81 -12.47 -3.90 -9.50
N GLY A 82 -11.25 -4.17 -9.96
CA GLY A 82 -10.86 -5.38 -10.68
C GLY A 82 -11.13 -5.36 -12.19
N GLN A 83 -11.81 -4.33 -12.70
CA GLN A 83 -12.01 -4.13 -14.13
C GLN A 83 -10.68 -3.82 -14.82
N ARG A 84 -10.51 -4.40 -16.00
CA ARG A 84 -9.28 -4.36 -16.78
C ARG A 84 -9.63 -4.24 -18.25
N ASP A 85 -8.90 -3.39 -18.95
CA ASP A 85 -8.95 -3.26 -20.40
C ASP A 85 -7.51 -3.32 -20.93
N GLU A 86 -7.15 -4.45 -21.53
CA GLU A 86 -5.81 -4.69 -22.06
C GLU A 86 -5.54 -3.86 -23.32
N ASN A 87 -6.57 -3.61 -24.14
CA ASN A 87 -6.41 -2.85 -25.38
C ASN A 87 -6.01 -1.40 -25.08
N ASN A 88 -6.59 -0.83 -24.02
CA ASN A 88 -6.26 0.52 -23.56
C ASN A 88 -5.27 0.53 -22.39
N LEU A 89 -4.77 -0.63 -21.96
CA LEU A 89 -3.89 -0.82 -20.80
C LEU A 89 -4.38 -0.12 -19.53
N LYS A 90 -5.68 -0.22 -19.24
CA LYS A 90 -6.31 0.41 -18.06
C LYS A 90 -6.71 -0.64 -17.03
N ILE A 91 -6.38 -0.37 -15.77
CA ILE A 91 -6.84 -1.16 -14.62
C ILE A 91 -7.55 -0.21 -13.67
N ALA A 92 -8.78 -0.54 -13.29
CA ALA A 92 -9.53 0.27 -12.35
C ALA A 92 -8.89 0.24 -10.94
N PRO A 93 -9.03 1.31 -10.14
CA PRO A 93 -8.67 1.28 -8.72
C PRO A 93 -9.31 0.09 -8.01
N THR A 94 -8.47 -0.80 -7.48
CA THR A 94 -8.88 -2.10 -6.97
C THR A 94 -8.52 -2.21 -5.51
N ILE A 95 -9.51 -2.49 -4.66
CA ILE A 95 -9.31 -2.70 -3.22
C ILE A 95 -9.39 -4.21 -2.96
N LEU A 96 -8.40 -4.73 -2.25
CA LEU A 96 -8.37 -6.13 -1.81
C LEU A 96 -8.34 -6.19 -0.28
N LEU A 97 -9.16 -7.04 0.34
CA LEU A 97 -9.18 -7.22 1.80
C LEU A 97 -8.65 -8.58 2.22
N ASN A 98 -7.92 -8.60 3.33
CA ASN A 98 -7.45 -9.82 3.98
C ASN A 98 -6.67 -10.73 3.02
N VAL A 99 -5.83 -10.09 2.21
CA VAL A 99 -4.93 -10.78 1.29
C VAL A 99 -3.91 -11.60 2.09
N PRO A 100 -3.67 -12.88 1.73
CA PRO A 100 -2.69 -13.70 2.42
C PRO A 100 -1.28 -13.07 2.38
N HIS A 101 -0.58 -13.06 3.51
CA HIS A 101 0.76 -12.47 3.64
C HIS A 101 1.81 -13.10 2.71
N ASP A 102 1.64 -14.38 2.35
CA ASP A 102 2.55 -15.13 1.51
C ASP A 102 2.27 -15.00 0.00
N SER A 103 1.20 -14.27 -0.38
CA SER A 103 0.82 -14.02 -1.77
C SER A 103 1.83 -13.11 -2.50
N LEU A 104 1.87 -13.23 -3.83
CA LEU A 104 2.78 -12.41 -4.66
C LEU A 104 2.45 -10.92 -4.55
N ILE A 105 1.17 -10.55 -4.49
CA ILE A 105 0.76 -9.14 -4.36
C ILE A 105 1.27 -8.50 -3.05
N MET A 106 1.52 -9.29 -1.99
CA MET A 106 2.11 -8.82 -0.74
C MET A 106 3.64 -8.76 -0.77
N LYS A 107 4.31 -9.51 -1.65
CA LYS A 107 5.78 -9.57 -1.78
C LYS A 107 6.33 -8.65 -2.87
N GLU A 108 5.68 -8.60 -4.01
CA GLU A 108 6.12 -7.84 -5.19
C GLU A 108 5.66 -6.38 -5.12
N LYS A 109 6.46 -5.47 -5.66
CA LYS A 109 6.05 -4.07 -5.81
C LYS A 109 4.94 -3.98 -6.86
N ILE A 110 3.79 -3.46 -6.45
CA ILE A 110 2.59 -3.42 -7.28
C ILE A 110 2.76 -2.38 -8.40
N PHE A 111 3.18 -1.15 -8.07
CA PHE A 111 3.30 -0.03 -9.01
C PHE A 111 2.08 0.12 -9.94
N GLY A 112 0.89 0.03 -9.35
CA GLY A 112 -0.36 0.08 -10.07
C GLY A 112 -1.51 0.31 -9.11
N PRO A 113 -2.73 0.46 -9.61
CA PRO A 113 -3.87 0.90 -8.83
C PRO A 113 -4.49 -0.25 -8.02
N LEU A 114 -3.67 -1.11 -7.40
CA LEU A 114 -4.12 -2.19 -6.53
C LEU A 114 -3.74 -1.86 -5.08
N LEU A 115 -4.72 -1.86 -4.19
CA LEU A 115 -4.58 -1.54 -2.78
C LEU A 115 -4.98 -2.74 -1.91
N PRO A 116 -4.01 -3.58 -1.51
CA PRO A 116 -4.22 -4.59 -0.47
C PRO A 116 -4.38 -3.93 0.90
N ILE A 117 -5.40 -4.34 1.64
CA ILE A 117 -5.67 -3.95 3.02
C ILE A 117 -5.69 -5.21 3.87
N ILE A 118 -4.87 -5.22 4.92
CA ILE A 118 -4.77 -6.32 5.88
C ILE A 118 -5.18 -5.82 7.26
N THR A 119 -5.96 -6.63 7.96
CA THR A 119 -6.28 -6.36 9.36
C THR A 119 -5.27 -7.06 10.24
N VAL A 120 -4.61 -6.32 11.13
CA VAL A 120 -3.69 -6.86 12.13
C VAL A 120 -4.37 -6.82 13.50
N ARG A 121 -4.34 -7.93 14.25
CA ARG A 121 -4.87 -8.02 15.61
C ARG A 121 -3.67 -8.17 16.56
N HIS A 122 -3.52 -7.24 17.51
CA HIS A 122 -2.38 -7.02 18.43
C HIS A 122 -1.18 -6.27 17.84
N ALA A 123 -0.57 -5.40 18.68
CA ALA A 123 0.76 -4.84 18.44
C ALA A 123 1.71 -6.00 18.10
N LEU A 124 2.21 -6.00 16.88
CA LEU A 124 2.79 -7.15 16.20
C LEU A 124 3.92 -7.81 17.05
N PRO A 125 3.92 -9.14 17.27
CA PRO A 125 5.14 -9.88 17.59
C PRO A 125 6.00 -10.11 16.33
N VAL A 126 5.50 -9.69 15.16
CA VAL A 126 6.25 -9.67 13.91
C VAL A 126 7.25 -8.53 14.00
N LYS A 127 8.54 -8.84 13.96
CA LYS A 127 9.56 -7.93 13.43
C LYS A 127 9.18 -7.63 11.98
N ILE A 128 8.22 -6.73 11.79
CA ILE A 128 8.17 -5.95 10.56
C ILE A 128 9.47 -5.16 10.62
N ASP A 129 10.33 -5.33 9.63
CA ASP A 129 11.54 -4.53 9.54
C ASP A 129 11.13 -3.08 9.34
N LEU A 130 10.98 -2.37 10.47
CA LEU A 130 10.48 -1.01 10.51
C LEU A 130 11.48 -0.02 9.90
N SER A 131 12.71 -0.45 9.60
CA SER A 131 13.77 0.39 9.00
C SER A 131 13.44 0.89 7.59
N LEU A 132 12.41 0.29 6.95
CA LEU A 132 11.90 0.71 5.64
C LEU A 132 10.69 1.67 5.72
N TYR A 133 10.25 2.06 6.92
CA TYR A 133 9.06 2.89 7.11
C TYR A 133 9.44 4.25 7.69
N ASN A 134 9.41 5.27 6.84
CA ASN A 134 9.18 6.64 7.28
C ASN A 134 7.75 6.71 7.81
N LEU A 135 7.60 6.38 9.08
CA LEU A 135 6.34 6.36 9.82
C LEU A 135 5.81 7.80 9.91
N PHE A 136 4.91 8.17 9.00
CA PHE A 136 4.06 9.34 9.19
C PHE A 136 2.99 8.96 10.24
N LEU A 137 3.35 9.06 11.52
CA LEU A 137 2.36 9.31 12.56
C LEU A 137 2.03 10.79 12.51
N ASP A 138 1.09 11.17 11.66
CA ASP A 138 0.59 12.54 11.65
C ASP A 138 -0.33 12.75 12.88
N ASN A 139 0.28 13.02 14.03
CA ASN A 139 -0.18 14.17 14.79
C ASN A 139 0.52 15.37 14.15
N LYS A 140 -0.21 16.06 13.28
CA LYS A 140 0.25 17.25 12.55
C LYS A 140 1.35 18.01 13.30
N ARG A 141 2.52 18.12 12.67
CA ARG A 141 3.36 19.33 12.74
C ARG A 141 4.31 19.36 11.55
N PHE A 142 3.90 20.12 10.54
CA PHE A 142 4.88 20.90 9.80
C PHE A 142 5.48 21.94 10.76
N ALA A 143 6.78 22.13 10.64
CA ALA A 143 7.64 23.20 11.16
C ALA A 143 8.55 22.89 12.36
N ASP A 144 9.82 23.10 12.03
CA ASP A 144 10.99 23.55 12.79
C ASP A 144 11.71 22.64 13.79
N ASN A 145 12.97 22.42 13.41
CA ASN A 145 14.23 22.38 14.15
C ASN A 145 14.20 22.25 15.68
N ASP A 146 15.20 21.49 16.14
CA ASP A 146 15.74 21.37 17.49
C ASP A 146 15.17 20.22 18.35
N SER A 147 15.98 19.16 18.35
CA SER A 147 16.33 18.25 19.45
C SER A 147 15.30 17.82 20.51
N HIS A 148 15.36 16.51 20.79
CA HIS A 148 15.21 15.84 22.11
C HIS A 148 14.11 14.76 22.20
N THR A 149 14.60 13.52 22.39
CA THR A 149 14.19 12.49 23.37
C THR A 149 12.69 12.28 23.66
N PHE A 150 12.18 11.08 23.36
CA PHE A 150 10.84 10.64 23.75
C PHE A 150 10.84 9.95 25.12
N ILE A 151 10.06 10.48 26.07
CA ILE A 151 9.71 9.85 27.35
C ILE A 151 8.39 9.10 27.17
N ASN A 152 8.36 7.82 27.54
CA ASN A 152 7.15 7.00 27.62
C ASN A 152 6.50 7.17 28.99
N SER A 153 5.32 7.80 29.07
CA SER A 153 4.48 7.79 30.26
C SER A 153 3.14 7.14 29.90
N ASN A 154 2.93 5.92 30.38
CA ASN A 154 1.65 5.46 30.96
C ASN A 154 1.83 4.00 31.43
N ASN A 155 2.53 3.86 32.55
CA ASN A 155 2.25 2.78 33.50
C ASN A 155 1.05 3.23 34.34
N ASN A 156 -0.06 2.50 34.28
CA ASN A 156 -0.93 2.24 35.43
C ASN A 156 -2.00 1.20 35.06
N MET A 157 -1.70 -0.05 35.39
CA MET A 157 -2.71 -1.06 35.76
C MET A 157 -3.19 -0.79 37.19
N PRO A 158 -4.42 -1.21 37.53
CA PRO A 158 -4.52 -2.27 38.52
C PRO A 158 -5.52 -3.39 38.17
N SER A 159 -5.01 -4.62 38.30
CA SER A 159 -5.59 -5.86 38.86
C SER A 159 -7.10 -6.20 38.83
N VAL A 160 -7.40 -7.33 38.17
CA VAL A 160 -8.14 -8.56 38.59
C VAL A 160 -9.65 -8.51 38.98
N ILE A 161 -10.38 -9.55 38.49
CA ILE A 161 -11.68 -10.17 38.88
C ILE A 161 -12.92 -9.47 38.27
N SER A 162 -13.82 -10.09 37.51
CA SER A 162 -14.29 -11.49 37.39
C SER A 162 -14.44 -11.95 35.93
#